data_AF-A0A0W0ZCU7-F1
#
_entry.id   AF-A0A0W0ZCU7-F1
#
_cell.length_a   1.000
_cell.length_b   1.000
_cell.length_c   1.000
_cell.angle_alpha   90.00
_cell.angle_beta   90.00
_cell.angle_gamma   90.00
#
_symmetry.space_group_name_H-M   'P 1'
#
loop_
_entity.id
_entity.type
_entity.pdbx_description
1 polymer ?
#
loop_
_entity_poly.entity_id
_entity_poly.type
_entity_poly.pdbx_seq_one_letter_code
_entity_poly.pdbx_strand_id
1 'polypeptide(L)'
;MATSSNEFAELVNKLHRSPNHPGLKQAVIQHLPKVMALAQDNPMALYHLAHIYPPTSSQYKQTMRQAANSGCTNAMLVMMQVLGNSNEVSELKKAAHYLTMINKSNDSYIKEQAKSLLDEYPQLAKVVQEQAKSHSSHGLAHRFFAPPRAKEDSMVPMHTVECKA
;
A
#
# COMPACT_ATOMS: atom_id res chain seq x y z
N MET A 1 17.43 14.67 24.59
CA MET A 1 16.57 13.47 24.44
C MET A 1 15.91 13.52 23.06
N ALA A 2 16.23 12.57 22.18
CA ALA A 2 15.63 12.55 20.85
C ALA A 2 14.24 11.91 20.92
N THR A 3 13.18 12.72 20.98
CA THR A 3 11.82 12.19 20.82
C THR A 3 11.64 11.49 19.47
N SER A 4 11.24 10.23 19.51
CA SER A 4 10.93 9.42 18.33
C SER A 4 9.57 9.81 17.74
N SER A 5 9.31 9.47 16.48
CA SER A 5 7.98 9.68 15.87
C SER A 5 6.88 8.90 16.58
N ASN A 6 7.21 7.78 17.23
CA ASN A 6 6.26 6.96 18.00
C ASN A 6 5.83 7.64 19.29
N GLU A 7 6.78 8.22 20.05
CA GLU A 7 6.48 9.02 21.24
C GLU A 7 5.56 10.19 20.91
N PHE A 8 5.77 10.82 19.76
CA PHE A 8 4.89 11.88 19.28
C PHE A 8 3.46 11.36 19.02
N ALA A 9 3.32 10.21 18.37
CA ALA A 9 2.00 9.60 18.14
C ALA A 9 1.27 9.30 19.45
N GLU A 10 1.99 8.82 20.47
CA GLU A 10 1.41 8.62 21.81
C GLU A 10 0.95 9.93 22.46
N LEU A 11 1.74 11.00 22.33
CA LEU A 11 1.36 12.33 22.84
C LEU A 11 0.10 12.87 22.14
N VAL A 12 0.03 12.74 20.82
CA VAL A 12 -1.16 13.14 20.04
C VAL A 12 -2.38 12.32 20.45
N ASN A 13 -2.23 11.00 20.63
CA ASN A 13 -3.31 10.13 21.11
C ASN A 13 -3.79 10.50 22.52
N LYS A 14 -2.87 10.84 23.43
CA LYS A 14 -3.22 11.35 24.77
C LYS A 14 -3.96 12.68 24.68
N LEU A 15 -3.53 13.58 23.78
CA LEU A 15 -4.20 14.85 23.54
C LEU A 15 -5.63 14.67 23.01
N HIS A 16 -5.87 13.71 22.11
CA HIS A 16 -7.23 13.40 21.64
C HIS A 16 -8.16 12.92 22.75
N ARG A 17 -7.64 12.17 23.73
CA ARG A 17 -8.42 11.73 24.91
C ARG A 17 -8.65 12.85 25.91
N SER A 18 -7.79 13.86 25.94
CA SER A 18 -7.84 14.97 26.89
C SER A 18 -7.53 16.31 26.21
N PRO A 19 -8.44 16.79 25.33
CA PRO A 19 -8.18 17.93 24.45
C PRO A 19 -8.06 19.26 25.18
N ASN A 20 -8.47 19.34 26.45
CA ASN A 20 -8.39 20.55 27.26
C ASN A 20 -7.16 20.58 28.17
N HIS A 21 -6.29 19.56 28.15
CA HIS A 21 -5.10 19.53 29.00
C HIS A 21 -3.98 20.43 28.43
N PRO A 22 -3.65 21.56 29.08
CA PRO A 22 -2.72 22.54 28.52
C PRO A 22 -1.29 21.98 28.39
N GLY A 23 -0.84 21.16 29.34
CA GLY A 23 0.49 20.56 29.29
C GLY A 23 0.70 19.60 28.12
N LEU A 24 -0.36 18.91 27.66
CA LEU A 24 -0.27 18.00 26.51
C LEU A 24 -0.20 18.79 25.20
N LYS A 25 -0.95 19.89 25.08
CA LYS A 25 -0.85 20.81 23.95
C LYS A 25 0.56 21.37 23.83
N GLN A 26 1.13 21.83 24.94
CA GLN A 26 2.48 22.39 24.95
C GLN A 26 3.54 21.35 24.54
N ALA A 27 3.44 20.12 25.05
CA ALA A 27 4.34 19.04 24.67
C ALA A 27 4.25 18.70 23.17
N VAL A 28 3.04 18.61 22.62
CA VAL A 28 2.84 18.39 21.17
C VAL A 28 3.45 19.53 20.36
N ILE A 29 3.20 20.79 20.72
CA ILE A 29 3.76 21.97 20.04
C ILE A 29 5.29 21.96 20.10
N GLN A 30 5.87 21.58 21.24
CA GLN A 30 7.32 21.53 21.42
C GLN A 30 7.99 20.47 20.52
N HIS A 31 7.33 19.33 20.31
CA HIS A 31 7.86 18.24 19.48
C HIS A 31 7.51 18.36 17.99
N LEU A 32 6.53 19.19 17.65
CA LEU A 32 6.02 19.35 16.28
C LEU A 32 7.11 19.69 15.25
N PRO A 33 7.98 20.71 15.45
CA PRO A 33 8.98 21.08 14.43
C PRO A 33 9.92 19.92 14.11
N LYS A 34 10.26 19.13 15.13
CA LYS A 34 11.14 17.98 14.97
C LYS A 34 10.49 16.86 14.17
N VAL A 35 9.22 16.55 14.44
CA VAL A 35 8.48 15.53 13.69
C VAL A 35 8.22 15.98 12.26
N MET A 36 7.98 17.28 12.04
CA MET A 36 7.88 17.84 10.69
C MET A 36 9.19 17.67 9.90
N ALA A 37 10.34 17.87 10.53
CA ALA A 37 11.64 17.62 9.90
C ALA A 37 11.81 16.12 9.57
N LEU A 38 11.48 15.22 10.51
CA LEU A 38 11.53 13.77 10.27
C LEU A 38 10.56 13.30 9.18
N ALA A 39 9.40 13.94 9.05
CA ALA A 39 8.37 13.59 8.07
C ALA A 39 8.76 13.88 6.61
N GLN A 40 9.83 14.65 6.38
CA GLN A 40 10.35 14.88 5.02
C GLN A 40 10.89 13.60 4.40
N ASP A 41 11.60 12.80 5.21
CA ASP A 41 12.29 11.59 4.74
C ASP A 41 11.64 10.30 5.26
N ASN A 42 10.84 10.38 6.34
CA ASN A 42 10.23 9.21 6.96
C ASN A 42 8.70 9.20 6.76
N PRO A 43 8.16 8.27 5.95
CA PRO A 43 6.73 8.20 5.66
C PRO A 43 5.90 7.81 6.90
N MET A 44 6.49 7.11 7.88
CA MET A 44 5.83 6.82 9.16
C MET A 44 5.70 8.06 10.04
N ALA A 45 6.72 8.94 10.04
CA ALA A 45 6.63 10.21 10.76
C ALA A 45 5.57 11.12 10.14
N LEU A 46 5.45 11.12 8.80
CA LEU A 46 4.38 11.82 8.10
C LEU A 46 2.99 11.26 8.43
N TYR A 47 2.87 9.94 8.55
CA TYR A 47 1.65 9.27 9.04
C TYR A 47 1.28 9.73 10.46
N HIS A 48 2.24 9.81 11.39
CA HIS A 48 1.99 10.31 12.74
C HIS A 48 1.65 11.81 12.78
N LEU A 49 2.28 12.60 11.91
CA LEU A 49 1.99 14.03 11.77
C LEU A 49 0.54 14.26 11.32
N ALA A 50 0.01 13.41 10.42
CA ALA A 50 -1.36 13.53 9.95
C ALA A 50 -2.39 13.49 11.09
N HIS A 51 -2.14 12.71 12.14
CA HIS A 51 -3.04 12.56 13.29
C HIS A 51 -3.19 13.80 14.15
N ILE A 52 -2.43 14.87 13.94
CA ILE A 52 -2.69 16.16 14.60
C ILE A 52 -3.99 16.77 14.07
N TYR A 53 -4.32 16.48 12.81
CA TYR A 53 -5.51 17.01 12.16
C TYR A 53 -6.72 16.10 12.44
N PRO A 54 -7.93 16.68 12.55
CA PRO A 54 -9.15 15.89 12.66
C PRO A 54 -9.31 14.93 11.46
N PRO A 55 -9.76 13.68 11.64
CA PRO A 55 -9.88 12.69 10.56
C PRO A 55 -10.79 13.14 9.40
N THR A 56 -11.74 14.03 9.67
CA THR A 56 -12.68 14.58 8.68
C THR A 56 -12.08 15.70 7.83
N SER A 57 -10.95 16.28 8.26
CA SER A 57 -10.34 17.44 7.60
C SER A 57 -9.69 17.09 6.26
N SER A 58 -9.67 18.06 5.34
CA SER A 58 -8.94 17.95 4.07
C SER A 58 -7.44 17.75 4.29
N GLN A 59 -6.86 18.43 5.27
CA GLN A 59 -5.45 18.33 5.63
C GLN A 59 -5.10 16.91 6.05
N TYR A 60 -5.88 16.28 6.93
CA TYR A 60 -5.69 14.89 7.32
C TYR A 60 -5.65 13.98 6.09
N LYS A 61 -6.64 14.07 5.21
CA LYS A 61 -6.73 13.23 4.00
C LYS A 61 -5.55 13.45 3.06
N GLN A 62 -5.11 14.70 2.89
CA GLN A 62 -3.98 15.05 2.03
C GLN A 62 -2.67 14.51 2.59
N THR A 63 -2.39 14.75 3.88
CA THR A 63 -1.18 14.27 4.55
C THR A 63 -1.15 12.74 4.60
N MET A 64 -2.29 12.11 4.88
CA MET A 64 -2.41 10.64 4.89
C MET A 64 -2.15 10.04 3.52
N ARG A 65 -2.69 10.66 2.45
CA ARG A 65 -2.42 10.26 1.07
C ARG A 65 -0.94 10.42 0.72
N GLN A 66 -0.29 11.49 1.16
CA GLN A 66 1.14 11.69 0.96
C GLN A 66 1.95 10.59 1.66
N ALA A 67 1.64 10.28 2.92
CA ALA A 67 2.29 9.19 3.66
C ALA A 67 2.10 7.83 2.98
N ALA A 68 0.89 7.55 2.47
CA ALA A 68 0.59 6.33 1.73
C ALA A 68 1.40 6.25 0.43
N ASN A 69 1.45 7.33 -0.34
CA ASN A 69 2.22 7.40 -1.58
C ASN A 69 3.74 7.27 -1.36
N SER A 70 4.24 7.73 -0.21
CA SER A 70 5.63 7.59 0.20
C SER A 70 5.96 6.20 0.77
N GLY A 71 5.02 5.25 0.78
CA GLY A 71 5.29 3.85 1.15
C GLY A 71 4.88 3.44 2.57
N CYS A 72 4.18 4.29 3.33
CA CYS A 72 3.69 3.89 4.66
C CYS A 72 2.50 2.93 4.54
N THR A 73 2.67 1.67 4.93
CA THR A 73 1.62 0.63 4.92
C THR A 73 0.44 0.98 5.85
N ASN A 74 0.71 1.58 7.01
CA ASN A 74 -0.33 2.07 7.93
C ASN A 74 -1.21 3.13 7.26
N ALA A 75 -0.60 4.07 6.56
CA ALA A 75 -1.33 5.11 5.82
C ALA A 75 -2.12 4.52 4.65
N MET A 76 -1.55 3.56 3.92
CA MET A 76 -2.25 2.85 2.85
C MET A 76 -3.51 2.15 3.35
N LEU A 77 -3.44 1.48 4.51
CA LEU A 77 -4.60 0.81 5.11
C LEU A 77 -5.72 1.81 5.45
N VAL A 78 -5.38 2.94 6.08
CA VAL A 78 -6.34 4.00 6.38
C VAL A 78 -6.93 4.57 5.10
N MET A 79 -6.12 4.80 4.07
CA MET A 79 -6.63 5.28 2.78
C MET A 79 -7.55 4.26 2.11
N MET A 80 -7.28 2.95 2.22
CA MET A 80 -8.22 1.94 1.74
C MET A 80 -9.60 2.05 2.43
N GLN A 81 -9.65 2.33 3.73
CA GLN A 81 -10.93 2.54 4.45
C GLN A 81 -11.64 3.81 3.97
N VAL A 82 -10.89 4.91 3.80
CA VAL A 82 -11.45 6.20 3.35
C VAL A 82 -11.98 6.10 1.91
N LEU A 83 -11.25 5.41 1.04
CA LEU A 83 -11.56 5.30 -0.39
C LEU A 83 -12.53 4.17 -0.71
N GLY A 84 -12.52 3.08 0.08
CA GLY A 84 -13.41 1.92 -0.08
C GLY A 84 -14.89 2.25 0.14
N ASN A 85 -15.18 3.32 0.89
CA ASN A 85 -16.51 3.87 1.07
C ASN A 85 -17.00 4.77 -0.10
N SER A 86 -16.14 5.05 -1.08
CA SER A 86 -16.50 5.91 -2.22
C SER A 86 -17.25 5.12 -3.29
N ASN A 87 -18.23 5.76 -3.93
CA ASN A 87 -18.88 5.24 -5.13
C ASN A 87 -18.11 5.59 -6.43
N GLU A 88 -17.01 6.34 -6.31
CA GLU A 88 -16.21 6.74 -7.46
C GLU A 88 -15.21 5.64 -7.85
N VAL A 89 -15.32 5.15 -9.08
CA VAL A 89 -14.45 4.09 -9.62
C VAL A 89 -12.97 4.48 -9.57
N SER A 90 -12.63 5.75 -9.73
CA SER A 90 -11.25 6.24 -9.69
C SER A 90 -10.62 6.07 -8.30
N GLU A 91 -11.39 6.33 -7.23
CA GLU A 91 -10.95 6.20 -5.84
C GLU A 91 -10.89 4.72 -5.43
N LEU A 92 -11.82 3.88 -5.89
CA LEU A 92 -11.77 2.43 -5.70
C LEU A 92 -10.54 1.80 -6.37
N LYS A 93 -10.16 2.26 -7.58
CA LYS A 93 -8.91 1.83 -8.24
C LYS A 93 -7.67 2.21 -7.44
N LYS A 94 -7.64 3.40 -6.83
CA LYS A 94 -6.54 3.80 -5.94
C LYS A 94 -6.46 2.93 -4.69
N ALA A 95 -7.60 2.60 -4.09
CA ALA A 95 -7.66 1.67 -2.96
C ALA A 95 -7.13 0.27 -3.34
N ALA A 96 -7.52 -0.25 -4.51
CA ALA A 96 -7.01 -1.52 -5.03
C ALA A 96 -5.48 -1.49 -5.29
N HIS A 97 -4.97 -0.35 -5.76
CA HIS A 97 -3.53 -0.14 -5.90
C HIS A 97 -2.81 -0.18 -4.54
N TYR A 98 -3.33 0.49 -3.51
CA TYR A 98 -2.76 0.43 -2.17
C TYR A 98 -2.77 -0.98 -1.58
N LEU A 99 -3.83 -1.75 -1.79
CA LEU A 99 -3.86 -3.17 -1.40
C LEU A 99 -2.73 -3.96 -2.06
N THR A 100 -2.49 -3.74 -3.35
CA THR A 100 -1.40 -4.39 -4.08
C THR A 100 -0.04 -4.05 -3.47
N MET A 101 0.16 -2.79 -3.06
CA MET A 101 1.38 -2.35 -2.39
C MET A 101 1.53 -2.96 -1.00
N ILE A 102 0.45 -3.04 -0.21
CA ILE A 102 0.43 -3.71 1.09
C ILE A 102 0.79 -5.19 0.94
N ASN A 103 0.23 -5.89 -0.04
CA ASN A 103 0.52 -7.31 -0.28
C ASN A 103 1.99 -7.56 -0.62
N LYS A 104 2.65 -6.59 -1.28
CA LYS A 104 4.09 -6.62 -1.59
C LYS A 104 4.98 -6.25 -0.39
N SER A 105 4.44 -5.62 0.64
CA SER A 105 5.20 -5.28 1.86
C SER A 105 5.55 -6.54 2.67
N ASN A 106 6.40 -6.42 3.69
CA ASN A 106 6.71 -7.51 4.62
C ASN A 106 5.85 -7.48 5.90
N ASP A 107 4.82 -6.62 5.94
CA ASP A 107 3.97 -6.41 7.11
C ASP A 107 2.79 -7.40 7.09
N SER A 108 2.94 -8.53 7.80
CA SER A 108 1.90 -9.56 7.86
C SER A 108 0.62 -9.05 8.52
N TYR A 109 0.74 -8.24 9.56
CA TYR A 109 -0.39 -7.69 10.29
C TYR A 109 -1.24 -6.78 9.41
N ILE A 110 -0.61 -5.83 8.70
CA ILE A 110 -1.34 -4.92 7.81
C ILE A 110 -1.95 -5.66 6.61
N LYS A 111 -1.31 -6.72 6.12
CA LYS A 111 -1.92 -7.58 5.07
C LYS A 111 -3.21 -8.23 5.53
N GLU A 112 -3.24 -8.77 6.76
CA GLU A 112 -4.46 -9.39 7.31
C GLU A 112 -5.58 -8.37 7.46
N GLN A 113 -5.27 -7.19 8.03
CA GLN A 113 -6.23 -6.10 8.15
C GLN A 113 -6.76 -5.65 6.78
N ALA A 114 -5.88 -5.51 5.79
CA ALA A 114 -6.28 -5.12 4.44
C ALA A 114 -7.20 -6.16 3.76
N LYS A 115 -7.06 -7.45 4.08
CA LYS A 115 -7.98 -8.51 3.60
C LYS A 115 -9.35 -8.37 4.25
N SER A 116 -9.41 -8.16 5.57
CA SER A 116 -10.69 -7.96 6.28
C SER A 116 -11.48 -6.79 5.71
N LEU A 117 -10.80 -5.72 5.26
CA LEU A 117 -11.46 -4.58 4.61
C LEU A 117 -12.13 -4.95 3.27
N LEU A 118 -11.67 -5.97 2.56
CA LEU A 118 -12.33 -6.41 1.33
C LEU A 118 -13.68 -7.07 1.62
N ASP A 119 -13.80 -7.73 2.76
CA ASP A 119 -15.05 -8.33 3.22
C ASP A 119 -16.06 -7.23 3.61
N GLU A 120 -15.57 -6.12 4.18
CA GLU A 120 -16.38 -4.94 4.53
C GLU A 120 -16.82 -4.10 3.31
N TYR A 121 -16.00 -4.06 2.25
CA TYR A 121 -16.26 -3.23 1.06
C TYR A 121 -16.40 -4.07 -0.23
N PRO A 122 -17.59 -4.64 -0.50
CA PRO A 122 -17.82 -5.50 -1.68
C PRO A 122 -17.54 -4.82 -3.03
N GLN A 123 -17.73 -3.51 -3.12
CA GLN A 123 -17.44 -2.76 -4.35
C GLN A 123 -15.93 -2.73 -4.63
N LEU A 124 -15.11 -2.55 -3.58
CA LEU A 124 -13.66 -2.61 -3.69
C LEU A 124 -13.21 -4.02 -4.07
N ALA A 125 -13.79 -5.05 -3.48
CA ALA A 125 -13.47 -6.45 -3.80
C ALA A 125 -13.70 -6.78 -5.28
N LYS A 126 -14.78 -6.28 -5.89
CA LYS A 126 -15.05 -6.44 -7.33
C LYS A 126 -13.96 -5.81 -8.19
N VAL A 127 -13.57 -4.56 -7.90
CA VAL A 127 -12.51 -3.86 -8.63
C VAL A 127 -11.17 -4.58 -8.52
N VAL A 128 -10.83 -5.09 -7.33
CA VAL A 128 -9.61 -5.88 -7.11
C VAL A 128 -9.62 -7.16 -7.95
N GLN A 129 -10.75 -7.88 -7.99
CA GLN A 129 -10.88 -9.08 -8.83
C GLN A 129 -10.77 -8.77 -10.33
N GLU A 130 -11.38 -7.67 -10.79
CA GLU A 130 -11.30 -7.23 -12.19
C GLU A 130 -9.85 -6.86 -12.57
N GLN A 131 -9.14 -6.16 -11.70
CA GLN A 131 -7.73 -5.82 -11.92
C GLN A 131 -6.86 -7.08 -12.02
N ALA A 132 -7.07 -8.05 -11.14
CA ALA A 132 -6.36 -9.34 -11.19
C ALA A 132 -6.62 -10.09 -12.52
N LYS A 133 -7.86 -10.06 -13.03
CA LYS A 133 -8.21 -10.67 -14.32
C LYS A 133 -7.53 -9.97 -15.50
N SER A 134 -7.49 -8.64 -15.51
CA SER A 134 -6.85 -7.88 -16.60
C SER A 134 -5.34 -8.17 -16.73
N HIS A 135 -4.63 -8.39 -15.62
CA HIS A 135 -3.21 -8.75 -15.66
C HIS A 135 -2.98 -10.18 -16.15
N SER A 136 -3.95 -11.08 -16.00
CA SER A 136 -3.86 -12.46 -16.50
C SER A 136 -4.21 -12.60 -18.00
N SER A 137 -4.94 -11.65 -18.58
CA SER A 137 -5.44 -11.74 -19.97
C SER A 137 -4.52 -11.14 -21.04
N HIS A 138 -3.41 -10.50 -20.67
CA HIS A 138 -2.49 -9.86 -21.62
C HIS A 138 -1.54 -10.82 -22.37
N GLY A 139 -1.69 -12.14 -22.21
CA GLY A 139 -0.80 -13.13 -22.83
C GLY A 139 -1.11 -13.54 -24.28
N LEU A 140 -2.25 -13.16 -24.87
CA LEU A 140 -2.75 -13.86 -26.06
C LEU A 140 -3.25 -13.00 -27.25
N ALA A 141 -3.19 -11.66 -27.18
CA ALA A 141 -3.85 -10.82 -28.20
C ALA A 141 -2.94 -10.18 -29.28
N HIS A 142 -1.64 -10.49 -29.34
CA HIS A 142 -0.74 -9.93 -30.36
C HIS A 142 0.20 -10.95 -31.03
N ARG A 143 -0.32 -12.13 -31.41
CA ARG A 143 0.38 -13.04 -32.34
C ARG A 143 -0.40 -13.19 -33.65
N PHE A 144 -0.56 -12.09 -34.39
CA PHE A 144 -1.08 -12.14 -35.76
C PHE A 144 0.03 -12.39 -36.80
N PHE A 145 1.31 -12.25 -36.44
CA PHE A 145 2.45 -12.41 -37.36
C PHE A 145 3.60 -13.28 -36.80
N ALA A 146 3.32 -14.22 -35.90
CA ALA A 146 4.34 -15.20 -35.50
C ALA A 146 4.35 -16.35 -36.52
N PRO A 147 5.47 -16.63 -37.22
CA PRO A 147 5.54 -17.80 -38.09
C PRO A 147 5.38 -19.07 -37.25
N PRO A 148 4.64 -20.09 -37.75
CA PRO A 148 4.48 -21.34 -37.02
C PRO A 148 5.84 -22.00 -36.84
N ARG A 149 6.24 -22.28 -35.59
CA ARG A 149 7.35 -23.19 -35.34
C ARG A 149 6.91 -24.57 -35.83
N ALA A 150 7.61 -25.09 -36.83
CA ALA A 150 7.44 -26.45 -37.30
C ALA A 150 7.57 -27.41 -36.12
N LYS A 151 6.64 -28.36 -36.04
CA LYS A 151 6.69 -29.47 -35.10
C LYS A 151 7.87 -30.37 -35.50
N GLU A 152 8.83 -30.55 -34.61
CA GLU A 152 9.69 -31.74 -34.60
C GLU A 152 9.32 -32.55 -33.37
N ASP A 153 8.39 -33.49 -33.56
CA ASP A 153 8.18 -34.58 -32.62
C ASP A 153 9.34 -35.58 -32.78
N SER A 154 10.21 -35.59 -31.76
CA SER A 154 10.69 -36.76 -31.03
C SER A 154 11.09 -38.04 -31.80
N MET A 155 12.39 -38.38 -31.75
CA MET A 155 12.83 -39.73 -31.32
C MET A 155 14.33 -39.75 -30.95
N VAL A 156 14.61 -40.26 -29.75
CA VAL A 156 15.93 -40.57 -29.14
C VAL A 156 16.04 -42.11 -29.12
N PRO A 157 17.18 -42.77 -28.78
CA PRO A 157 18.61 -42.66 -29.12
C PRO A 157 19.12 -43.93 -29.88
N MET A 158 20.40 -44.02 -30.26
CA MET A 158 21.22 -45.26 -30.15
C MET A 158 22.71 -45.04 -30.51
N HIS A 159 23.58 -45.65 -29.70
CA HIS A 159 25.03 -45.77 -29.79
C HIS A 159 25.50 -46.51 -31.07
N THR A 160 26.69 -46.20 -31.61
CA THR A 160 27.95 -46.99 -31.47
C THR A 160 29.11 -46.43 -32.33
N VAL A 161 30.24 -46.18 -31.66
CA VAL A 161 31.67 -46.51 -31.95
C VAL A 161 32.10 -46.78 -33.41
N GLU A 162 33.11 -46.05 -33.91
CA GLU A 162 34.46 -46.57 -34.27
C GLU A 162 35.30 -45.49 -35.00
N CYS A 163 36.42 -45.09 -34.38
CA CYS A 163 37.55 -44.50 -35.08
C CYS A 163 38.49 -45.63 -35.51
N LYS A 164 38.90 -45.66 -36.78
CA LYS A 164 40.04 -46.45 -37.25
C LYS A 164 41.20 -45.54 -37.63
N ALA A 165 42.39 -46.09 -37.38
CA ALA A 165 43.73 -45.50 -37.40
C ALA A 165 44.17 -44.91 -38.74
#